data_AF-A0A7Y2K7G2-F1
#
_entry.id   AF-A0A7Y2K7G2-F1
#
_cell.length_a   1.000
_cell.length_b   1.000
_cell.length_c   1.000
_cell.angle_alpha   90.00
_cell.angle_beta   90.00
_cell.angle_gamma   90.00
#
_symmetry.space_group_name_H-M   'P 1'
#
loop_
_entity.id
_entity.type
_entity.pdbx_description
1 polymer ?
#
loop_
_entity_poly.entity_id
_entity_poly.type
_entity_poly.pdbx_seq_one_letter_code
_entity_poly.pdbx_strand_id
1 'polypeptide(L)'
;MGTSDLGGTHLQTDYVPSHPADPNVILENQVWLGGFPGSPDLVMGGPTKGFPEGTLKSIAQSGINGSQYVTNSSSLTGNPLSGVTYLELPTNNPHNQWKDMDITGSGVLVIHNSAKTALMKNLLSGTFKGIIIVDDLIHVQELATVIGTIIILTPSPASGNCVGNSDGKVLYSTEAIFDALTSTGLEKRMFNYGFGNNRLYVKHWFE
;
A
#
# COMPACT_ATOMS: atom_id res chain seq x y z
N MET A 1 -3.92 -15.55 -15.71
CA MET A 1 -3.35 -16.10 -14.46
C MET A 1 -1.90 -15.70 -14.43
N GLY A 2 -1.51 -14.81 -13.49
CA GLY A 2 -0.11 -14.45 -13.27
C GLY A 2 0.70 -15.66 -12.78
N THR A 3 2.01 -15.64 -13.01
CA THR A 3 2.97 -16.70 -12.62
C THR A 3 3.63 -16.43 -11.26
N SER A 4 3.18 -15.38 -10.56
CA SER A 4 3.79 -14.97 -9.29
C SER A 4 3.60 -16.05 -8.23
N ASP A 5 4.65 -16.27 -7.44
CA ASP A 5 4.56 -17.04 -6.20
C ASP A 5 3.86 -16.20 -5.13
N LEU A 6 2.95 -16.81 -4.37
CA LEU A 6 2.30 -16.18 -3.23
C LEU A 6 2.51 -17.03 -1.98
N GLY A 7 2.92 -16.37 -0.91
CA GLY A 7 3.10 -16.95 0.42
C GLY A 7 2.44 -16.05 1.47
N GLY A 8 2.43 -16.49 2.72
CA GLY A 8 1.81 -15.73 3.80
C GLY A 8 1.70 -16.53 5.09
N THR A 9 1.04 -15.94 6.09
CA THR A 9 0.83 -16.58 7.39
C THR A 9 -0.66 -16.84 7.60
N HIS A 10 -1.04 -18.08 7.88
CA HIS A 10 -2.41 -18.46 8.24
C HIS A 10 -2.41 -19.26 9.54
N LEU A 11 -3.21 -18.85 10.52
CA LEU A 11 -3.29 -19.51 11.84
C LEU A 11 -1.91 -19.78 12.49
N GLN A 12 -1.02 -18.79 12.45
CA GLN A 12 0.37 -18.87 12.96
C GLN A 12 1.29 -19.86 12.22
N THR A 13 0.86 -20.39 11.09
CA THR A 13 1.69 -21.20 10.19
C THR A 13 2.13 -20.35 9.01
N ASP A 14 3.43 -20.33 8.74
CA ASP A 14 4.00 -19.64 7.58
C ASP A 14 4.03 -20.58 6.37
N TYR A 15 3.54 -20.07 5.25
CA TYR A 15 3.51 -20.74 3.97
C TYR A 15 4.50 -20.04 3.05
N VAL A 16 5.49 -20.80 2.59
CA VAL A 16 6.48 -20.29 1.63
C VAL A 16 5.79 -19.88 0.33
N PRO A 17 6.29 -18.84 -0.36
CA PRO A 17 5.77 -18.48 -1.67
C PRO A 17 5.77 -19.67 -2.63
N SER A 18 4.64 -19.92 -3.28
CA SER A 18 4.46 -21.03 -4.22
C SER A 18 3.46 -20.69 -5.33
N HIS A 19 3.53 -21.47 -6.43
CA HIS A 19 2.61 -21.41 -7.55
C HIS A 19 2.16 -22.84 -7.95
N PRO A 20 0.86 -23.19 -7.85
CA PRO A 20 -0.22 -22.37 -7.30
C PRO A 20 0.01 -22.07 -5.82
N ALA A 21 -0.46 -20.91 -5.38
CA ALA A 21 -0.36 -20.48 -4.00
C ALA A 21 -1.17 -21.39 -3.08
N ASP A 22 -0.74 -21.49 -1.82
CA ASP A 22 -1.53 -22.19 -0.80
C ASP A 22 -2.88 -21.45 -0.59
N PRO A 23 -4.04 -22.13 -0.75
CA PRO A 23 -5.33 -21.48 -0.63
C PRO A 23 -5.60 -20.94 0.78
N ASN A 24 -4.90 -21.42 1.81
CA ASN A 24 -5.06 -20.92 3.18
C ASN A 24 -4.51 -19.49 3.34
N VAL A 25 -3.60 -19.06 2.46
CA VAL A 25 -3.06 -17.68 2.46
C VAL A 25 -3.81 -16.76 1.49
N ILE A 26 -4.82 -17.26 0.78
CA ILE A 26 -5.70 -16.48 -0.09
C ILE A 26 -7.06 -16.33 0.58
N LEU A 27 -7.56 -15.09 0.61
CA LEU A 27 -8.92 -14.78 1.03
C LEU A 27 -9.66 -14.10 -0.10
N GLU A 28 -10.67 -14.77 -0.63
CA GLU A 28 -11.55 -14.23 -1.68
C GLU A 28 -12.90 -13.81 -1.10
N ASN A 29 -13.64 -12.95 -1.81
CA ASN A 29 -15.00 -12.52 -1.45
C ASN A 29 -15.14 -11.96 -0.01
N GLN A 30 -14.10 -11.29 0.47
CA GLN A 30 -14.10 -10.76 1.85
C GLN A 30 -15.09 -9.61 1.99
N VAL A 31 -15.93 -9.70 3.02
CA VAL A 31 -16.86 -8.62 3.40
C VAL A 31 -16.12 -7.66 4.32
N TRP A 32 -15.89 -6.43 3.86
CA TRP A 32 -15.38 -5.36 4.70
C TRP A 32 -16.50 -4.85 5.60
N LEU A 33 -16.42 -5.19 6.90
CA LEU A 33 -17.35 -4.68 7.91
C LEU A 33 -17.27 -3.15 7.96
N GLY A 34 -18.34 -2.46 7.57
CA GLY A 34 -18.38 -0.99 7.41
C GLY A 34 -18.30 -0.50 5.96
N GLY A 35 -18.19 -1.41 4.99
CA GLY A 35 -18.06 -1.08 3.57
C GLY A 35 -16.60 -1.05 3.12
N PHE A 36 -16.39 -1.24 1.82
CA PHE A 36 -15.06 -1.13 1.22
C PHE A 36 -14.55 0.32 1.35
N PRO A 37 -13.28 0.55 1.75
CA PRO A 37 -12.78 1.89 2.01
C PRO A 37 -12.87 2.76 0.75
N GLY A 38 -13.55 3.90 0.88
CA GLY A 38 -13.80 4.82 -0.23
C GLY A 38 -12.70 5.86 -0.45
N SER A 39 -11.72 5.96 0.45
CA SER A 39 -10.64 6.95 0.39
C SER A 39 -9.38 6.43 1.09
N PRO A 40 -8.22 7.03 0.81
CA PRO A 40 -6.97 6.67 1.49
C PRO A 40 -7.05 6.79 3.02
N ASP A 41 -7.74 7.81 3.55
CA ASP A 41 -7.87 7.98 5.01
C ASP A 41 -8.78 6.91 5.65
N LEU A 42 -9.78 6.41 4.93
CA LEU A 42 -10.63 5.31 5.41
C LEU A 42 -9.88 3.99 5.51
N VAL A 43 -8.87 3.76 4.67
CA VAL A 43 -7.94 2.62 4.81
C VAL A 43 -7.22 2.66 6.14
N MET A 44 -6.91 3.85 6.63
CA MET A 44 -6.28 4.08 7.92
C MET A 44 -7.27 4.02 9.10
N GLY A 45 -8.53 3.65 8.83
CA GLY A 45 -9.65 3.53 9.77
C GLY A 45 -10.45 4.80 10.01
N GLY A 46 -10.24 5.82 9.18
CA GLY A 46 -11.11 6.98 9.13
C GLY A 46 -11.08 7.84 10.41
N PRO A 47 -12.11 8.69 10.61
CA PRO A 47 -12.19 9.61 11.75
C PRO A 47 -12.05 8.92 13.12
N THR A 48 -12.58 7.70 13.26
CA THR A 48 -12.54 6.93 14.53
C THR A 48 -11.12 6.56 14.96
N LYS A 49 -10.17 6.62 14.02
CA LYS A 49 -8.77 6.26 14.22
C LYS A 49 -7.83 7.44 14.04
N GLY A 50 -8.37 8.66 13.94
CA GLY A 50 -7.59 9.88 13.79
C GLY A 50 -7.21 10.21 12.35
N PHE A 51 -7.84 9.55 11.37
CA PHE A 51 -7.68 9.83 9.94
C PHE A 51 -9.00 10.32 9.33
N PRO A 52 -9.52 11.50 9.71
CA PRO A 52 -10.59 12.12 8.93
C PRO A 52 -10.14 12.34 7.47
N GLU A 53 -11.09 12.44 6.56
CA GLU A 53 -10.79 12.65 5.14
C GLU A 53 -9.89 13.87 4.92
N GLY A 54 -8.83 13.70 4.14
CA GLY A 54 -7.83 14.73 3.86
C GLY A 54 -6.64 14.74 4.82
N THR A 55 -6.59 13.87 5.84
CA THR A 55 -5.48 13.83 6.81
C THR A 55 -4.16 13.47 6.14
N LEU A 56 -4.10 12.38 5.38
CA LEU A 56 -2.89 11.97 4.65
C LEU A 56 -2.44 13.04 3.66
N LYS A 57 -3.38 13.67 2.95
CA LYS A 57 -3.08 14.77 2.04
C LYS A 57 -2.51 15.98 2.79
N SER A 58 -3.09 16.35 3.94
CA SER A 58 -2.59 17.46 4.75
C SER A 58 -1.19 17.19 5.31
N ILE A 59 -0.89 15.95 5.71
CA ILE A 59 0.46 15.56 6.16
C ILE A 59 1.45 15.68 5.01
N ALA A 60 1.09 15.16 3.83
CA ALA A 60 1.86 15.29 2.60
C ALA A 60 2.18 16.76 2.25
N GLN A 61 1.18 17.64 2.35
CA GLN A 61 1.34 19.07 2.09
C GLN A 61 2.19 19.80 3.13
N SER A 62 2.32 19.27 4.35
CA SER A 62 3.07 19.92 5.42
C SER A 62 4.59 19.80 5.29
N GLY A 63 5.09 18.84 4.50
CA GLY A 63 6.53 18.60 4.38
C GLY A 63 7.16 17.84 5.55
N ILE A 64 6.39 17.53 6.61
CA ILE A 64 6.93 16.92 7.82
C ILE A 64 7.58 15.57 7.52
N ASN A 65 8.74 15.28 8.11
CA ASN A 65 9.44 14.00 7.92
C ASN A 65 9.77 13.64 6.45
N GLY A 66 9.88 14.64 5.56
CA GLY A 66 10.11 14.42 4.12
C GLY A 66 8.84 14.10 3.32
N SER A 67 7.67 14.28 3.94
CA SER A 67 6.38 14.16 3.27
C SER A 67 6.26 15.13 2.10
N GLN A 68 5.52 14.76 1.06
CA GLN A 68 5.33 15.61 -0.11
C GLN A 68 4.00 15.36 -0.78
N TYR A 69 3.38 16.43 -1.25
CA TYR A 69 2.19 16.39 -2.09
C TYR A 69 2.56 16.87 -3.49
N VAL A 70 2.25 16.05 -4.49
CA VAL A 70 2.50 16.37 -5.91
C VAL A 70 1.29 15.99 -6.75
N THR A 71 1.05 16.74 -7.82
CA THR A 71 -0.01 16.44 -8.81
C THR A 71 0.53 15.87 -10.12
N ASN A 72 1.86 15.68 -10.18
CA ASN A 72 2.58 15.11 -11.31
C ASN A 72 3.73 14.27 -10.75
N SER A 73 3.85 13.03 -11.23
CA SER A 73 4.89 12.11 -10.78
C SER A 73 6.30 12.59 -11.10
N SER A 74 6.49 13.39 -12.17
CA SER A 74 7.81 13.96 -12.49
C SER A 74 8.26 15.03 -11.50
N SER A 75 7.36 15.49 -10.64
CA SER A 75 7.64 16.48 -9.59
C SER A 75 7.99 15.84 -8.24
N LEU A 76 8.00 14.51 -8.15
CA LEU A 76 8.48 13.82 -6.96
C LEU A 76 9.95 14.15 -6.74
N THR A 77 10.28 14.52 -5.51
CA THR A 77 11.65 14.83 -5.08
C THR A 77 12.03 13.94 -3.91
N GLY A 78 13.33 13.72 -3.71
CA GLY A 78 13.79 12.79 -2.67
C GLY A 78 13.65 11.33 -3.11
N ASN A 79 14.77 10.73 -3.53
CA ASN A 79 14.89 9.29 -3.68
C ASN A 79 16.04 8.86 -2.76
N PRO A 80 15.77 8.26 -1.59
CA PRO A 80 14.51 7.60 -1.21
C PRO A 80 13.37 8.55 -0.80
N LEU A 81 12.12 8.13 -1.07
CA LEU A 81 10.90 8.73 -0.51
C LEU A 81 10.83 8.49 1.01
N SER A 82 10.23 9.43 1.73
CA SER A 82 9.99 9.33 3.18
C SER A 82 8.68 10.01 3.58
N GLY A 83 8.24 9.80 4.83
CA GLY A 83 7.03 10.44 5.36
C GLY A 83 5.74 9.93 4.70
N VAL A 84 4.83 10.84 4.41
CA VAL A 84 3.65 10.62 3.58
C VAL A 84 3.88 11.26 2.21
N THR A 85 4.00 10.45 1.17
CA THR A 85 4.04 10.91 -0.21
C THR A 85 2.65 10.75 -0.82
N TYR A 86 2.03 11.85 -1.23
CA TYR A 86 0.69 11.86 -1.82
C TYR A 86 0.76 12.37 -3.26
N LEU A 87 0.65 11.45 -4.21
CA LEU A 87 0.54 11.73 -5.63
C LEU A 87 -0.94 11.78 -6.03
N GLU A 88 -1.45 12.99 -6.25
CA GLU A 88 -2.81 13.19 -6.75
C GLU A 88 -2.80 13.27 -8.29
N LEU A 89 -3.15 12.18 -8.94
CA LEU A 89 -3.17 12.14 -10.40
C LEU A 89 -4.41 12.86 -10.95
N PRO A 90 -4.34 13.43 -12.17
CA PRO A 90 -5.51 13.87 -12.90
C PRO A 90 -6.57 12.76 -13.05
N THR A 91 -7.83 13.11 -13.26
CA THR A 91 -8.93 12.15 -13.46
C THR A 91 -9.09 11.71 -14.92
N ASN A 92 -8.46 12.42 -15.85
CA ASN A 92 -8.57 12.16 -17.28
C ASN A 92 -7.50 11.19 -17.78
N ASN A 93 -7.91 10.18 -18.54
CA ASN A 93 -7.00 9.31 -19.29
C ASN A 93 -6.33 10.12 -20.43
N PRO A 94 -5.02 9.94 -20.71
CA PRO A 94 -4.06 9.01 -20.10
C PRO A 94 -3.26 9.60 -18.94
N HIS A 95 -3.65 10.74 -18.40
CA HIS A 95 -2.89 11.45 -17.37
C HIS A 95 -3.18 10.94 -15.95
N ASN A 96 -4.22 10.14 -15.78
CA ASN A 96 -4.57 9.47 -14.54
C ASN A 96 -3.65 8.28 -14.17
N GLN A 97 -2.51 8.11 -14.84
CA GLN A 97 -1.60 6.99 -14.60
C GLN A 97 -0.19 7.48 -14.25
N TRP A 98 0.41 6.81 -13.27
CA TRP A 98 1.85 6.81 -13.07
C TRP A 98 2.35 5.47 -13.60
N LYS A 99 3.28 5.49 -14.56
CA LYS A 99 3.75 4.29 -15.26
C LYS A 99 5.26 4.16 -15.22
N ASP A 100 5.74 2.92 -15.31
CA ASP A 100 7.14 2.55 -15.56
C ASP A 100 8.08 3.25 -14.58
N MET A 101 7.80 3.05 -13.27
CA MET A 101 8.47 3.79 -12.20
C MET A 101 9.39 2.91 -11.35
N ASP A 102 10.39 3.54 -10.77
CA ASP A 102 11.21 2.99 -9.70
C ASP A 102 10.84 3.66 -8.37
N ILE A 103 10.59 2.88 -7.33
CA ILE A 103 10.24 3.41 -6.02
C ILE A 103 11.18 2.85 -4.97
N THR A 104 11.93 3.73 -4.34
CA THR A 104 12.74 3.41 -3.16
C THR A 104 12.38 4.34 -2.02
N GLY A 105 12.34 3.81 -0.81
CA GLY A 105 12.13 4.61 0.40
C GLY A 105 11.28 3.93 1.45
N SER A 106 10.69 4.72 2.33
CA SER A 106 9.79 4.22 3.37
C SER A 106 8.66 5.19 3.67
N GLY A 107 7.60 4.69 4.32
CA GLY A 107 6.48 5.52 4.76
C GLY A 107 5.16 5.14 4.12
N VAL A 108 4.30 6.14 3.93
CA VAL A 108 2.99 5.97 3.30
C VAL A 108 3.03 6.61 1.91
N LEU A 109 2.86 5.80 0.87
CA LEU A 109 2.71 6.26 -0.50
C LEU A 109 1.23 6.20 -0.90
N VAL A 110 0.65 7.31 -1.30
CA VAL A 110 -0.73 7.41 -1.77
C VAL A 110 -0.73 7.82 -3.24
N ILE A 111 -1.43 7.06 -4.08
CA ILE A 111 -1.65 7.37 -5.50
C ILE A 111 -3.17 7.35 -5.73
N HIS A 112 -3.76 8.54 -5.78
CA HIS A 112 -5.22 8.67 -5.69
C HIS A 112 -5.74 9.80 -6.58
N ASN A 113 -6.99 9.72 -7.01
CA ASN A 113 -7.71 10.86 -7.54
C ASN A 113 -9.20 10.84 -7.14
N SER A 114 -9.87 11.98 -7.23
CA SER A 114 -11.26 12.11 -6.80
C SER A 114 -12.25 11.23 -7.57
N ALA A 115 -11.89 10.79 -8.77
CA ALA A 115 -12.69 9.86 -9.58
C ALA A 115 -12.40 8.38 -9.26
N LYS A 116 -11.45 8.07 -8.37
CA LYS A 116 -10.97 6.73 -8.03
C LYS A 116 -10.47 5.94 -9.25
N THR A 117 -9.74 6.63 -10.10
CA THR A 117 -9.20 6.09 -11.35
C THR A 117 -7.68 6.22 -11.44
N ALA A 118 -7.01 6.61 -10.35
CA ALA A 118 -5.56 6.76 -10.34
C ALA A 118 -4.88 5.39 -10.50
N LEU A 119 -4.13 5.21 -11.57
CA LEU A 119 -3.51 3.95 -11.91
C LEU A 119 -2.01 4.00 -11.61
N MET A 120 -1.55 3.06 -10.78
CA MET A 120 -0.13 2.71 -10.70
C MET A 120 0.12 1.55 -11.66
N LYS A 121 1.06 1.71 -12.59
CA LYS A 121 1.36 0.70 -13.60
C LYS A 121 2.85 0.42 -13.70
N ASN A 122 3.22 -0.86 -13.70
CA ASN A 122 4.58 -1.33 -13.89
C ASN A 122 5.56 -0.71 -12.88
N LEU A 123 5.50 -1.16 -11.63
CA LEU A 123 6.58 -0.89 -10.68
C LEU A 123 7.78 -1.74 -11.08
N LEU A 124 8.86 -1.13 -11.57
CA LEU A 124 9.98 -1.83 -12.21
C LEU A 124 11.09 -2.19 -11.22
N SER A 125 11.55 -1.23 -10.41
CA SER A 125 12.62 -1.49 -9.47
C SER A 125 12.54 -0.66 -8.18
N GLY A 126 13.50 -0.87 -7.30
CA GLY A 126 13.60 -0.21 -6.01
C GLY A 126 13.00 -1.01 -4.87
N THR A 127 13.24 -0.54 -3.64
CA THR A 127 12.69 -1.14 -2.42
C THR A 127 11.91 -0.10 -1.62
N PHE A 128 10.61 -0.31 -1.50
CA PHE A 128 9.74 0.53 -0.68
C PHE A 128 9.31 -0.21 0.60
N LYS A 129 9.49 0.43 1.77
CA LYS A 129 9.13 -0.12 3.08
C LYS A 129 7.94 0.64 3.68
N GLY A 130 6.77 0.02 3.78
CA GLY A 130 5.62 0.64 4.42
C GLY A 130 4.29 0.34 3.75
N ILE A 131 3.46 1.38 3.58
CA ILE A 131 2.09 1.25 3.08
C ILE A 131 2.01 1.94 1.73
N ILE A 132 1.58 1.22 0.69
CA ILE A 132 1.16 1.80 -0.58
C ILE A 132 -0.37 1.75 -0.64
N ILE A 133 -1.01 2.90 -0.87
CA ILE A 133 -2.46 3.01 -1.07
C ILE A 133 -2.68 3.55 -2.48
N VAL A 134 -3.43 2.83 -3.29
CA VAL A 134 -3.63 3.18 -4.70
C VAL A 134 -5.07 2.89 -5.14
N ASP A 135 -5.62 3.70 -6.06
CA ASP A 135 -6.94 3.38 -6.62
C ASP A 135 -6.93 2.08 -7.41
N ASP A 136 -6.00 1.93 -8.33
CA ASP A 136 -5.80 0.70 -9.10
C ASP A 136 -4.31 0.42 -9.38
N LEU A 137 -3.97 -0.87 -9.49
CA LEU A 137 -2.61 -1.34 -9.70
C LEU A 137 -2.55 -2.37 -10.82
N ILE A 138 -1.66 -2.11 -11.78
CA ILE A 138 -1.29 -3.06 -12.83
C ILE A 138 0.19 -3.38 -12.69
N HIS A 139 0.48 -4.57 -12.17
CA HIS A 139 1.81 -5.18 -12.06
C HIS A 139 2.79 -4.48 -11.09
N VAL A 140 3.14 -5.20 -10.04
CA VAL A 140 4.48 -5.13 -9.43
C VAL A 140 5.38 -6.07 -10.21
N GLN A 141 6.49 -5.56 -10.76
CA GLN A 141 7.29 -6.34 -11.69
C GLN A 141 8.81 -6.15 -11.55
N GLU A 142 9.54 -6.95 -12.34
CA GLU A 142 11.00 -6.96 -12.46
C GLU A 142 11.71 -7.13 -11.11
N LEU A 143 12.40 -6.11 -10.61
CA LEU A 143 13.19 -6.17 -9.37
C LEU A 143 12.56 -5.37 -8.23
N ALA A 144 11.33 -4.89 -8.41
CA ALA A 144 10.62 -4.15 -7.40
C ALA A 144 10.36 -4.99 -6.16
N THR A 145 10.66 -4.43 -4.98
CA THR A 145 10.33 -5.05 -3.70
C THR A 145 9.54 -4.08 -2.83
N VAL A 146 8.33 -4.48 -2.45
CA VAL A 146 7.53 -3.80 -1.43
C VAL A 146 7.60 -4.62 -0.15
N ILE A 147 8.08 -4.03 0.95
CA ILE A 147 8.12 -4.64 2.28
C ILE A 147 7.10 -3.91 3.15
N GLY A 148 5.97 -4.55 3.43
CA GLY A 148 4.84 -3.94 4.14
C GLY A 148 3.52 -4.34 3.50
N THR A 149 2.77 -3.39 2.92
CA THR A 149 1.48 -3.69 2.32
C THR A 149 1.13 -2.78 1.15
N ILE A 150 0.34 -3.31 0.20
CA ILE A 150 -0.30 -2.55 -0.87
C ILE A 150 -1.82 -2.70 -0.69
N ILE A 151 -2.53 -1.58 -0.69
CA ILE A 151 -3.98 -1.50 -0.50
C ILE A 151 -4.59 -0.84 -1.72
N ILE A 152 -5.39 -1.61 -2.45
CA ILE A 152 -6.05 -1.17 -3.69
C ILE A 152 -7.46 -0.70 -3.33
N LEU A 153 -7.86 0.50 -3.76
CA LEU A 153 -9.17 1.11 -3.45
C LEU A 153 -10.28 0.76 -4.45
N THR A 154 -9.97 -0.03 -5.48
CA THR A 154 -10.96 -0.57 -6.42
C THR A 154 -11.27 -2.03 -6.08
N PRO A 155 -12.54 -2.40 -5.86
CA PRO A 155 -12.94 -3.78 -5.54
C PRO A 155 -12.79 -4.74 -6.73
N SER A 156 -12.48 -4.23 -7.91
CA SER A 156 -12.23 -4.99 -9.14
C SER A 156 -11.09 -4.32 -9.90
N PRO A 157 -9.82 -4.70 -9.65
CA PRO A 157 -8.68 -4.09 -10.34
C PRO A 157 -8.79 -4.29 -11.86
N ALA A 158 -8.47 -3.26 -12.66
CA ALA A 158 -8.86 -3.21 -14.07
C ALA A 158 -8.26 -4.32 -14.95
N SER A 159 -7.14 -4.93 -14.54
CA SER A 159 -6.46 -6.00 -15.31
C SER A 159 -6.59 -7.40 -14.72
N GLY A 160 -7.31 -7.59 -13.61
CA GLY A 160 -7.49 -8.90 -12.96
C GLY A 160 -6.21 -9.54 -12.38
N ASN A 161 -5.01 -8.99 -12.64
CA ASN A 161 -3.73 -9.41 -12.04
C ASN A 161 -2.96 -8.15 -11.57
N CYS A 162 -2.84 -7.97 -10.25
CA CYS A 162 -2.11 -6.83 -9.67
C CYS A 162 -0.62 -7.13 -9.45
N VAL A 163 -0.23 -8.42 -9.44
CA VAL A 163 1.16 -8.88 -9.39
C VAL A 163 1.53 -9.42 -10.78
N GLY A 164 2.60 -8.89 -11.37
CA GLY A 164 3.02 -9.22 -12.73
C GLY A 164 3.70 -10.58 -12.86
N ASN A 165 3.98 -11.00 -14.09
CA ASN A 165 4.73 -12.22 -14.42
C ASN A 165 6.25 -11.97 -14.38
N SER A 166 6.80 -11.68 -13.21
CA SER A 166 8.23 -11.35 -13.05
C SER A 166 8.66 -11.46 -11.57
N ASP A 167 9.93 -11.21 -11.26
CA ASP A 167 10.53 -11.35 -9.92
C ASP A 167 10.13 -10.27 -8.90
N GLY A 168 9.09 -9.47 -9.21
CA GLY A 168 8.55 -8.45 -8.33
C GLY A 168 7.98 -9.06 -7.05
N LYS A 169 8.28 -8.46 -5.89
CA LYS A 169 7.94 -9.00 -4.58
C LYS A 169 7.07 -8.04 -3.79
N VAL A 170 6.01 -8.56 -3.20
CA VAL A 170 5.26 -7.89 -2.14
C VAL A 170 5.36 -8.77 -0.89
N LEU A 171 6.19 -8.34 0.05
CA LEU A 171 6.51 -9.07 1.28
C LEU A 171 5.79 -8.38 2.43
N TYR A 172 4.95 -9.10 3.14
CA TYR A 172 4.29 -8.54 4.32
C TYR A 172 5.31 -8.26 5.44
N SER A 173 5.23 -7.08 6.06
CA SER A 173 6.02 -6.73 7.25
C SER A 173 5.24 -5.79 8.16
N THR A 174 4.87 -6.30 9.33
CA THR A 174 4.22 -5.51 10.39
C THR A 174 5.09 -4.36 10.87
N GLU A 175 6.41 -4.57 10.99
CA GLU A 175 7.37 -3.53 11.42
C GLU A 175 7.39 -2.37 10.42
N ALA A 176 7.53 -2.67 9.13
CA ALA A 176 7.55 -1.64 8.09
C ALA A 176 6.23 -0.83 8.07
N ILE A 177 5.10 -1.47 8.33
CA ILE A 177 3.79 -0.81 8.45
C ILE A 177 3.76 0.12 9.68
N PHE A 178 4.23 -0.33 10.85
CA PHE A 178 4.25 0.50 12.05
C PHE A 178 5.20 1.70 11.95
N ASP A 179 6.35 1.52 11.31
CA ASP A 179 7.29 2.59 11.04
C ASP A 179 6.69 3.62 10.08
N ALA A 180 6.00 3.16 9.03
CA ALA A 180 5.26 4.02 8.12
C ALA A 180 4.14 4.81 8.83
N LEU A 181 3.45 4.21 9.80
CA LEU A 181 2.46 4.94 10.60
C LEU A 181 3.10 6.00 11.49
N THR A 182 4.27 5.72 12.05
CA THR A 182 5.00 6.70 12.87
C THR A 182 5.39 7.94 12.06
N SER A 183 5.66 7.78 10.75
CA SER A 183 6.02 8.89 9.87
C SER A 183 4.89 9.91 9.65
N THR A 184 3.63 9.52 9.91
CA THR A 184 2.46 10.41 9.83
C THR A 184 2.45 11.49 10.91
N GLY A 185 3.30 11.39 11.94
CA GLY A 185 3.38 12.36 13.04
C GLY A 185 2.14 12.39 13.94
N LEU A 186 1.16 11.51 13.73
CA LEU A 186 0.02 11.31 14.60
C LEU A 186 0.45 10.43 15.79
N GLU A 187 0.05 10.79 17.01
CA GLU A 187 0.37 10.00 18.21
C GLU A 187 0.03 8.52 18.01
N LYS A 188 0.87 7.62 18.56
CA LYS A 188 0.66 6.16 18.58
C LYS A 188 -0.63 5.81 19.33
N ARG A 189 -1.79 6.07 18.73
CA ARG A 189 -3.09 5.58 19.20
C ARG A 189 -3.18 4.13 18.77
N MET A 190 -2.56 3.23 19.56
CA MET A 190 -2.62 1.75 19.45
C MET A 190 -3.40 1.26 18.22
N PHE A 191 -2.73 1.32 17.07
CA PHE A 191 -3.33 0.97 15.80
C PHE A 191 -3.45 -0.54 15.74
N ASN A 192 -4.69 -1.03 15.82
CA ASN A 192 -5.01 -2.43 15.58
C ASN A 192 -5.30 -2.58 14.09
N TYR A 193 -4.27 -2.84 13.27
CA TYR A 193 -4.46 -3.30 11.90
C TYR A 193 -3.62 -4.54 11.63
N GLY A 194 -4.31 -5.53 11.08
CA GLY A 194 -3.82 -6.75 10.45
C GLY A 194 -5.00 -7.29 9.68
N PHE A 195 -4.83 -7.57 8.38
CA PHE A 195 -5.80 -8.37 7.64
C PHE A 195 -5.36 -9.83 7.71
N GLY A 196 -6.33 -10.68 8.05
CA GLY A 196 -6.16 -12.05 8.54
C GLY A 196 -6.88 -12.20 9.88
N ASN A 197 -7.80 -13.16 9.99
CA ASN A 197 -8.91 -13.24 10.96
C ASN A 197 -8.55 -13.35 12.47
N ASN A 198 -7.32 -13.04 12.88
CA ASN A 198 -6.90 -12.96 14.28
C ASN A 198 -5.94 -11.79 14.50
N ARG A 199 -6.25 -10.96 15.51
CA ARG A 199 -5.29 -10.00 16.08
C ARG A 199 -4.04 -10.75 16.53
N LEU A 200 -2.86 -10.28 16.11
CA LEU A 200 -1.63 -10.58 16.83
C LEU A 200 -1.59 -9.72 18.09
N TYR A 201 -1.91 -10.33 19.23
CA TYR A 201 -1.58 -9.76 20.53
C TYR A 201 -0.09 -10.04 20.80
N VAL A 202 0.79 -9.10 20.45
CA VAL A 202 2.23 -9.22 20.74
C VAL A 202 2.43 -8.94 22.22
N LYS A 203 2.49 -10.02 23.02
CA LYS A 203 2.68 -9.92 24.47
C LYS A 203 4.15 -9.70 24.84
N HIS A 204 5.10 -10.13 24.00
CA HIS A 204 6.54 -9.86 24.08
C HIS A 204 7.21 -10.04 22.71
N TRP A 205 8.35 -9.37 22.51
CA TRP A 205 9.36 -9.60 21.47
C TRP A 205 10.68 -9.93 22.19
N PHE A 206 11.54 -10.76 21.59
CA PHE A 206 12.94 -10.90 21.99
C PHE A 206 13.81 -10.40 20.84
N GLU A 207 14.89 -9.71 21.21
CA GLU A 207 15.92 -9.12 20.34
C GLU A 207 16.59 -10.14 19.41
#